data_AF-A0A1X6N5M0-F1
#
_entry.id   AF-A0A1X6N5M0-F1
#
_cell.length_a   1.000
_cell.length_b   1.000
_cell.length_c   1.000
_cell.angle_alpha   90.00
_cell.angle_beta   90.00
_cell.angle_gamma   90.00
#
_symmetry.space_group_name_H-M   'P 1'
#
loop_
_entity.id
_entity.type
_entity.pdbx_description
1 polymer ?
#
loop_
_entity_poly.entity_id
_entity_poly.type
_entity_poly.pdbx_seq_one_letter_code
_entity_poly.pdbx_strand_id
1 'polypeptide(L)'
;STTSLGTATSPEHRELVRAASTFLCKEMLKPPSQVNKSSLQPKDWEEVEVRMRNLARLERVWGKSGAAMGSSSQLSSAGGLSSSSLSAGGEERERRLFAEALRDGYVLCQCV
;
A
#
# COMPACT_ATOMS: atom_id res chain seq x y z
N SER A 1 -28.45 21.07 -2.65
CA SER A 1 -27.08 21.48 -2.32
C SER A 1 -26.21 20.24 -2.21
N THR A 2 -25.32 20.00 -3.18
CA THR A 2 -24.34 18.90 -3.15
C THR A 2 -23.03 19.44 -2.61
N THR A 3 -22.90 19.51 -1.29
CA THR A 3 -21.64 19.86 -0.63
C THR A 3 -20.75 18.63 -0.69
N SER A 4 -19.76 18.66 -1.58
CA SER A 4 -18.71 17.65 -1.67
C SER A 4 -18.01 17.58 -0.31
N LEU A 5 -18.12 16.45 0.40
CA LEU A 5 -17.15 16.10 1.43
C LEU A 5 -15.82 15.80 0.72
N GLY A 6 -15.15 16.84 0.25
CA GLY A 6 -13.71 16.79 0.12
C GLY A 6 -13.20 16.63 1.55
N THR A 7 -13.03 15.39 2.00
CA THR A 7 -12.40 15.11 3.29
C THR A 7 -11.02 15.74 3.19
N ALA A 8 -10.85 16.94 3.74
CA ALA A 8 -9.52 17.50 3.96
C ALA A 8 -8.80 16.47 4.82
N THR A 9 -7.81 15.85 4.22
CA THR A 9 -7.22 14.66 4.74
C THR A 9 -6.18 15.07 5.77
N SER A 10 -6.43 14.75 7.05
CA SER A 10 -5.40 15.00 8.05
C SER A 10 -4.15 14.18 7.69
N PRO A 11 -2.94 14.71 7.91
CA PRO A 11 -1.70 13.94 7.71
C PRO A 11 -1.72 12.63 8.51
N GLU A 12 -2.37 12.64 9.68
CA GLU A 12 -2.63 11.45 10.50
C GLU A 12 -3.43 10.37 9.76
N HIS A 13 -4.49 10.73 9.03
CA HIS A 13 -5.26 9.75 8.25
C HIS A 13 -4.41 9.11 7.16
N ARG A 14 -3.57 9.91 6.48
CA ARG A 14 -2.66 9.40 5.47
C ARG A 14 -1.67 8.39 6.07
N GLU A 15 -1.15 8.67 7.26
CA GLU A 15 -0.27 7.75 7.99
C GLU A 15 -0.97 6.47 8.39
N LEU A 16 -2.24 6.53 8.83
CA LEU A 16 -3.05 5.34 9.10
C LEU A 16 -3.24 4.47 7.85
N VAL A 17 -3.52 5.08 6.69
CA VAL A 17 -3.63 4.35 5.41
C VAL A 17 -2.32 3.64 5.08
N ARG A 18 -1.18 4.31 5.27
CA ARG A 18 0.14 3.71 5.04
C ARG A 18 0.43 2.57 6.00
N ALA A 19 0.17 2.76 7.29
CA ALA A 19 0.38 1.75 8.32
C ALA A 19 -0.47 0.50 8.04
N ALA A 20 -1.76 0.68 7.74
CA ALA A 20 -2.66 -0.41 7.36
C ALA A 20 -2.19 -1.11 6.07
N SER A 21 -1.78 -0.35 5.05
CA SER A 21 -1.25 -0.90 3.80
C SER A 21 0.00 -1.75 4.01
N THR A 22 0.96 -1.27 4.82
CA THR A 22 2.18 -2.02 5.16
C THR A 22 1.86 -3.28 5.96
N PHE A 23 0.92 -3.20 6.92
CA PHE A 23 0.45 -4.39 7.66
C PHE A 23 -0.14 -5.43 6.71
N LEU A 24 -1.08 -5.02 5.86
CA LEU A 24 -1.74 -5.91 4.90
C LEU A 24 -0.73 -6.53 3.92
N CYS A 25 0.23 -5.75 3.41
CA CYS A 25 1.25 -6.31 2.51
C CYS A 25 2.14 -7.34 3.22
N LYS A 26 2.44 -7.16 4.52
CA LYS A 26 3.23 -8.11 5.29
C LYS A 26 2.45 -9.38 5.61
N GLU A 27 1.17 -9.28 5.91
CA GLU A 27 0.37 -10.47 6.26
C GLU A 27 -0.14 -11.20 5.02
N MET A 28 -0.66 -10.46 4.04
CA MET A 28 -1.38 -11.00 2.89
C MET A 28 -0.51 -11.27 1.66
N LEU A 29 0.81 -11.06 1.73
CA LEU A 29 1.76 -11.44 0.64
C LEU A 29 2.84 -12.46 1.09
N LYS A 30 2.70 -13.04 2.29
CA LYS A 30 3.40 -14.26 2.71
C LYS A 30 2.81 -15.52 2.05
N PRO A 31 3.59 -16.32 1.29
CA PRO A 31 3.12 -17.55 0.68
C PRO A 31 2.39 -18.47 1.68
N PRO A 32 1.36 -19.24 1.27
CA PRO A 32 0.59 -20.11 2.17
C PRO A 32 1.44 -21.11 2.94
N SER A 33 2.59 -21.54 2.40
CA SER A 33 3.55 -22.42 3.08
C SER A 33 4.27 -21.77 4.26
N GLN A 34 4.34 -20.43 4.30
CA GLN A 34 4.95 -19.65 5.37
C GLN A 34 3.91 -19.13 6.37
N VAL A 35 2.63 -19.09 5.98
CA VAL A 35 1.52 -18.75 6.86
C VAL A 35 1.09 -20.00 7.60
N ASN A 36 1.89 -20.40 8.59
CA ASN A 36 1.55 -21.42 9.58
C ASN A 36 0.28 -20.98 10.34
N LYS A 37 -0.91 -21.21 9.75
CA LYS A 37 -2.28 -21.17 10.32
C LYS A 37 -3.37 -20.78 9.31
N SER A 38 -3.04 -20.23 8.14
CA SER A 38 -4.09 -19.74 7.24
C SER A 38 -4.65 -20.86 6.39
N SER A 39 -5.97 -21.08 6.48
CA SER A 39 -6.73 -21.99 5.61
C SER A 39 -6.86 -21.47 4.17
N LEU A 40 -6.13 -20.42 3.81
CA LEU A 40 -6.08 -19.83 2.48
C LEU A 40 -5.63 -20.87 1.47
N GLN A 41 -6.57 -21.32 0.63
CA GLN A 41 -6.26 -22.19 -0.48
C GLN A 41 -5.31 -21.47 -1.46
N PRO A 42 -4.43 -22.19 -2.17
CA PRO A 42 -3.50 -21.59 -3.13
C PRO A 42 -4.19 -20.72 -4.20
N LYS A 43 -5.43 -21.06 -4.58
CA LYS A 43 -6.23 -20.27 -5.52
C LYS A 43 -6.68 -18.94 -4.93
N ASP A 44 -7.11 -18.95 -3.68
CA ASP A 44 -7.52 -17.73 -2.97
C ASP A 44 -6.32 -16.83 -2.70
N TRP A 45 -5.15 -17.43 -2.48
CA TRP A 45 -3.88 -16.72 -2.35
C TRP A 45 -3.52 -15.92 -3.61
N GLU A 46 -3.56 -16.56 -4.77
CA GLU A 46 -3.26 -15.91 -6.04
C GLU A 46 -4.18 -14.71 -6.30
N GLU A 47 -5.46 -14.86 -5.94
CA GLU A 47 -6.50 -13.86 -6.07
C GLU A 47 -6.31 -12.67 -5.09
N VAL A 48 -5.77 -12.93 -3.89
CA VAL A 48 -5.28 -11.89 -2.96
C VAL A 48 -4.07 -11.16 -3.54
N GLU A 49 -3.07 -11.89 -4.07
CA GLU A 49 -1.87 -11.29 -4.66
C GLU A 49 -2.21 -10.35 -5.83
N VAL A 50 -3.15 -10.73 -6.68
CA VAL A 50 -3.61 -9.90 -7.81
C VAL A 50 -4.21 -8.59 -7.31
N ARG A 51 -5.12 -8.62 -6.32
CA ARG A 51 -5.74 -7.41 -5.75
C ARG A 51 -4.74 -6.53 -5.03
N MET A 52 -3.84 -7.13 -4.27
CA MET A 52 -2.86 -6.42 -3.45
C MET A 52 -1.66 -5.90 -4.25
N ARG A 53 -1.45 -6.35 -5.50
CA ARG A 53 -0.28 -6.02 -6.33
C ARG A 53 -0.01 -4.52 -6.44
N ASN A 54 -1.03 -3.73 -6.72
CA ASN A 54 -0.86 -2.28 -6.91
C ASN A 54 -0.56 -1.58 -5.58
N LEU A 55 -1.19 -2.03 -4.49
CA LEU A 55 -0.93 -1.52 -3.14
C LEU A 55 0.48 -1.87 -2.67
N ALA A 56 0.97 -3.09 -2.95
CA ALA A 56 2.33 -3.53 -2.64
C ALA A 56 3.42 -2.78 -3.41
N ARG A 57 3.14 -2.41 -4.68
CA ARG A 57 4.05 -1.58 -5.46
C ARG A 57 4.13 -0.17 -4.91
N LEU A 58 2.99 0.39 -4.46
CA LEU A 58 2.95 1.67 -3.78
C LEU A 58 3.72 1.61 -2.44
N GLU A 59 3.59 0.51 -1.71
CA GLU A 59 4.24 0.30 -0.41
C GLU A 59 5.77 0.39 -0.49
N ARG A 60 6.37 -0.25 -1.50
CA ARG A 60 7.81 -0.20 -1.72
C ARG A 60 8.37 1.19 -2.02
N VAL A 61 7.54 2.10 -2.53
CA VAL A 61 7.95 3.48 -2.83
C VAL A 61 8.05 4.30 -1.54
N TRP A 62 7.13 4.13 -0.59
CA TRP A 62 7.18 4.83 0.69
C TRP A 62 8.07 4.15 1.73
N GLY A 63 8.26 2.82 1.67
CA GLY A 63 9.00 2.06 2.68
C GLY A 63 10.50 2.37 2.68
N LYS A 64 10.99 2.88 1.54
CA LYS A 64 12.36 3.35 1.36
C LYS A 64 12.63 4.70 2.02
N SER A 65 11.59 5.48 2.33
CA SER A 65 11.74 6.79 2.98
C SER A 65 12.03 6.70 4.49
N GLY A 66 11.87 5.54 5.12
CA GLY A 66 12.18 5.34 6.55
C GLY A 66 13.51 4.63 6.84
N ALA A 67 14.18 4.06 5.84
CA ALA A 67 15.37 3.21 6.03
C ALA A 67 16.64 3.71 5.32
N ALA A 68 16.60 4.86 4.64
CA ALA A 68 17.74 5.40 3.89
C ALA A 68 18.42 6.58 4.60
N MET A 69 18.92 6.34 5.81
CA MET A 69 20.03 7.13 6.38
C MET A 69 21.32 6.36 6.06
N GLY A 70 21.82 6.47 4.83
CA GLY A 70 22.97 5.67 4.42
C GLY A 70 23.49 5.97 3.02
N SER A 71 24.42 6.92 2.96
CA SER A 71 25.49 7.12 1.97
C SER A 71 25.17 7.31 0.48
N SER A 72 25.70 8.42 -0.01
CA SER A 72 25.86 8.87 -1.38
C SER A 72 26.76 7.96 -2.23
N SER A 73 26.28 7.46 -3.38
CA SER A 73 27.02 7.42 -4.66
C SER A 73 26.11 6.96 -5.83
N GLN A 74 25.99 7.82 -6.85
CA GLN A 74 25.97 7.61 -8.32
C GLN A 74 25.57 6.20 -8.86
N LEU A 75 24.85 5.97 -9.97
CA LEU A 75 24.47 6.74 -11.17
C LEU A 75 23.52 5.83 -12.02
N SER A 76 22.58 6.43 -12.76
CA SER A 76 21.85 5.92 -13.93
C SER A 76 20.83 4.77 -13.77
N SER A 77 19.54 5.05 -13.94
CA SER A 77 18.91 5.14 -15.27
C SER A 77 17.39 5.38 -15.16
N ALA A 78 16.93 6.44 -15.83
CA ALA A 78 15.54 6.75 -16.22
C ALA A 78 14.42 6.68 -15.15
N GLY A 79 14.08 7.85 -14.59
CA GLY A 79 12.74 8.14 -14.08
C GLY A 79 12.58 7.96 -12.57
N GLY A 80 13.14 8.86 -11.76
CA GLY A 80 13.03 8.75 -10.31
C GLY A 80 13.46 10.00 -9.55
N LEU A 81 12.46 10.80 -9.19
CA LEU A 81 12.20 11.35 -7.86
C LEU A 81 13.37 12.05 -7.14
N SER A 82 13.24 13.36 -6.92
CA SER A 82 13.51 13.97 -5.60
C SER A 82 13.08 15.43 -5.58
N SER A 83 11.93 15.69 -4.97
CA SER A 83 11.71 16.73 -3.95
C SER A 83 10.21 16.87 -3.74
N SER A 84 9.75 16.43 -2.57
CA SER A 84 8.97 17.30 -1.66
C SER A 84 8.05 18.35 -2.31
N SER A 85 7.24 17.95 -3.28
CA SER A 85 6.11 18.73 -3.80
C SER A 85 4.82 18.01 -3.40
N LEU A 86 4.42 18.28 -2.16
CA LEU A 86 3.09 18.76 -1.80
C LEU A 86 2.00 18.65 -2.91
N SER A 87 0.77 18.17 -2.69
CA SER A 87 0.14 17.62 -1.49
C SER A 87 -1.33 17.24 -1.81
N ALA A 88 -1.61 16.60 -2.95
CA ALA A 88 -2.98 16.14 -3.26
C ALA A 88 -3.01 14.89 -4.14
N GLY A 89 -2.32 14.89 -5.28
CA GLY A 89 -2.37 13.77 -6.24
C GLY A 89 -1.74 12.48 -5.75
N GLY A 90 -0.66 12.58 -4.94
CA GLY A 90 -0.02 11.42 -4.33
C GLY A 90 -0.90 10.78 -3.26
N GLU A 91 -1.48 11.58 -2.37
CA GLU A 91 -2.37 11.06 -1.32
C GLU A 91 -3.65 10.47 -1.90
N GLU A 92 -4.28 11.14 -2.85
CA GLU A 92 -5.48 10.63 -3.50
C GLU A 92 -5.20 9.28 -4.19
N ARG A 93 -4.01 9.13 -4.78
CA ARG A 93 -3.57 7.85 -5.33
C ARG A 93 -3.38 6.79 -4.23
N GLU A 94 -2.81 7.16 -3.08
CA GLU A 94 -2.65 6.26 -1.93
C GLU A 94 -4.02 5.74 -1.46
N ARG A 95 -4.99 6.64 -1.28
CA ARG A 95 -6.36 6.31 -0.87
C ARG A 95 -7.08 5.45 -1.89
N ARG A 96 -6.99 5.79 -3.18
CA ARG A 96 -7.66 5.05 -4.25
C ARG A 96 -7.16 3.61 -4.32
N LEU A 97 -5.85 3.41 -4.29
CA LEU A 97 -5.28 2.06 -4.37
C LEU A 97 -5.59 1.24 -3.11
N PHE A 98 -5.57 1.87 -1.94
CA PHE A 98 -5.99 1.23 -0.69
C PHE A 98 -7.47 0.82 -0.73
N ALA A 99 -8.36 1.75 -1.09
CA ALA A 99 -9.80 1.48 -1.20
C ALA A 99 -10.13 0.48 -2.32
N GLU A 100 -9.38 0.48 -3.41
CA GLU A 100 -9.55 -0.49 -4.51
C GLU A 100 -9.18 -1.90 -4.07
N ALA A 101 -8.05 -2.07 -3.38
CA ALA A 101 -7.62 -3.37 -2.88
C ALA A 101 -8.61 -3.98 -1.87
N LEU A 102 -9.33 -3.14 -1.13
CA LEU A 102 -10.26 -3.54 -0.06
C LEU A 102 -11.75 -3.39 -0.43
N ARG A 103 -12.06 -3.02 -1.67
CA ARG A 103 -13.39 -2.53 -2.08
C ARG A 103 -14.52 -3.50 -1.79
N ASP A 104 -14.29 -4.78 -2.06
CA ASP A 104 -15.27 -5.86 -1.91
C ASP A 104 -15.14 -6.60 -0.57
N GLY A 105 -14.18 -6.21 0.27
CA GLY A 105 -13.88 -6.87 1.54
C GLY A 105 -13.19 -8.22 1.39
N TYR A 106 -12.95 -8.73 0.17
CA TYR A 106 -12.39 -10.07 -0.05
C TYR A 106 -11.05 -10.25 0.67
N VAL A 107 -10.12 -9.31 0.47
CA VAL A 107 -8.80 -9.35 1.12
C VAL A 107 -8.91 -9.35 2.64
N LEU A 108 -9.87 -8.60 3.20
CA LEU A 108 -10.05 -8.51 4.66
C LEU A 108 -10.58 -9.82 5.26
N CYS A 109 -11.50 -10.49 4.57
CA CYS A 109 -12.02 -11.79 5.00
C CYS A 109 -10.95 -12.89 5.05
N GLN A 110 -9.87 -12.71 4.30
CA GLN A 110 -8.74 -13.64 4.27
C GLN A 110 -7.67 -13.30 5.34
N CYS A 111 -7.78 -12.17 6.06
CA CYS A 111 -6.85 -11.74 7.11
C CYS A 111 -7.12 -12.37 8.51
N VAL A 112 -7.93 -13.43 8.60
CA VAL A 112 -8.47 -13.99 9.86
C VAL A 112 -7.61 -15.15 10.38
#